data_AF-A0A1C3WUC5-F1
#
_entry.id   AF-A0A1C3WUC5-F1
#
_cell.length_a   1.000
_cell.length_b   1.000
_cell.length_c   1.000
_cell.angle_alpha   90.00
_cell.angle_beta   90.00
_cell.angle_gamma   90.00
#
_symmetry.space_group_name_H-M   'P 1'
#
loop_
_entity.id
_entity.type
_entity.pdbx_description
1 polymer ?
#
loop_
_entity_poly.entity_id
_entity_poly.type
_entity_poly.pdbx_seq_one_letter_code
_entity_poly.pdbx_strand_id
1 'polypeptide(L)'
;MGRGLTRRHAQPRWLAIVLIGSALIVSSAGACRAQCVEFSDRASQLELDTFVKSPSSLLERLRNDKEKLRYWLARYVATNPSVLPSVQTLISASASADRSSIGAALRLAEARCTSTKPDAARKIRDFVQRIGDLNVQAGYSGAGEDGSGVQAQSQIKTSPQPGRGGALLEGEWRTKLANPFKPVPLPN
;
A
#
# COMPACT_ATOMS: atom_id res chain seq x y z
N MET A 1 -11.28 -86.50 -30.46
CA MET A 1 -12.42 -86.10 -31.31
C MET A 1 -13.06 -84.85 -30.70
N GLY A 2 -13.35 -83.81 -31.50
CA GLY A 2 -14.02 -82.55 -31.12
C GLY A 2 -13.04 -81.42 -30.77
N ARG A 3 -12.67 -80.52 -31.70
CA ARG A 3 -13.36 -79.24 -32.04
C ARG A 3 -13.67 -78.42 -30.77
N GLY A 4 -13.26 -77.18 -30.55
CA GLY A 4 -12.73 -76.11 -31.40
C GLY A 4 -13.18 -74.76 -30.80
N LEU A 5 -12.60 -73.68 -31.31
CA LEU A 5 -13.07 -72.27 -31.25
C LEU A 5 -12.75 -71.41 -30.01
N THR A 6 -11.61 -70.72 -30.13
CA THR A 6 -11.39 -69.25 -30.13
C THR A 6 -12.46 -68.28 -29.59
N ARG A 7 -11.92 -67.16 -29.05
CA ARG A 7 -12.45 -65.78 -28.89
C ARG A 7 -12.69 -65.40 -27.43
N ARG A 8 -12.29 -64.23 -26.93
CA ARG A 8 -11.65 -63.04 -27.50
C ARG A 8 -11.10 -62.22 -26.31
N HIS A 9 -9.93 -61.64 -26.50
CA HIS A 9 -9.45 -60.48 -25.77
C HIS A 9 -10.51 -59.36 -25.80
N ALA A 10 -10.83 -58.78 -24.63
CA ALA A 10 -11.49 -57.48 -24.52
C ALA A 10 -11.04 -56.76 -23.23
N GLN A 11 -9.79 -56.30 -23.24
CA GLN A 11 -9.44 -54.96 -22.73
C GLN A 11 -9.48 -54.03 -23.97
N PRO A 12 -9.59 -52.69 -23.88
CA PRO A 12 -9.85 -51.76 -22.77
C PRO A 12 -10.96 -50.74 -23.16
N ARG A 13 -11.14 -49.63 -22.42
CA ARG A 13 -11.39 -48.24 -22.95
C ARG A 13 -12.01 -47.25 -21.94
N TRP A 14 -11.60 -47.21 -20.68
CA TRP A 14 -11.91 -46.02 -19.84
C TRP A 14 -10.69 -45.60 -19.02
N LEU A 15 -9.61 -45.23 -19.74
CA LEU A 15 -8.56 -44.34 -19.26
C LEU A 15 -8.58 -43.07 -20.12
N ALA A 16 -9.36 -42.09 -19.66
CA ALA A 16 -9.29 -40.67 -19.98
C ALA A 16 -10.41 -40.08 -19.11
N ILE A 17 -10.14 -39.47 -17.97
CA ILE A 17 -9.73 -38.07 -17.89
C ILE A 17 -8.82 -37.91 -16.66
N VAL A 18 -7.54 -37.72 -16.95
CA VAL A 18 -6.64 -36.93 -16.10
C VAL A 18 -6.99 -35.47 -16.37
N LEU A 19 -6.92 -34.64 -15.32
CA LEU A 19 -6.61 -33.19 -15.31
C LEU A 19 -7.69 -32.30 -14.68
N ILE A 20 -7.20 -31.51 -13.72
CA ILE A 20 -7.71 -30.23 -13.19
C ILE A 20 -8.67 -30.36 -12.01
N GLY A 21 -8.05 -30.54 -10.84
CA GLY A 21 -8.61 -30.23 -9.53
C GLY A 21 -7.58 -29.58 -8.62
N SER A 22 -6.66 -28.79 -9.17
CA SER A 22 -5.70 -27.98 -8.42
C SER A 22 -6.42 -26.78 -7.80
N ALA A 23 -7.27 -27.01 -6.80
CA ALA A 23 -7.72 -25.94 -5.93
C ALA A 23 -6.60 -25.67 -4.92
N LEU A 24 -5.82 -24.63 -5.23
CA LEU A 24 -4.83 -24.02 -4.36
C LEU A 24 -5.46 -23.73 -2.98
N ILE A 25 -5.15 -24.57 -1.99
CA ILE A 25 -5.25 -24.18 -0.59
C ILE A 25 -4.01 -23.33 -0.28
N VAL A 26 -4.01 -22.10 -0.79
CA VAL A 26 -3.20 -21.02 -0.21
C VAL A 26 -4.03 -20.47 0.93
N SER A 27 -3.75 -20.88 2.17
CA SER A 27 -4.26 -20.17 3.33
C SER A 27 -3.26 -20.21 4.47
N SER A 28 -2.76 -18.99 4.71
CA SER A 28 -2.04 -18.50 5.88
C SER A 28 -0.75 -19.24 6.24
N ALA A 29 0.34 -18.85 5.58
CA ALA A 29 1.53 -18.55 6.38
C ALA A 29 1.07 -17.63 7.51
N GLY A 30 1.10 -18.16 8.74
CA GLY A 30 0.67 -17.48 9.94
C GLY A 30 1.35 -16.12 10.05
N ALA A 31 0.72 -15.26 10.84
CA ALA A 31 1.13 -13.90 11.14
C ALA A 31 2.62 -13.81 11.55
N CYS A 32 3.52 -13.74 10.59
CA CYS A 32 4.90 -13.34 10.83
C CYS A 32 4.81 -11.82 11.04
N ARG A 33 4.68 -11.46 12.33
CA ARG A 33 4.70 -10.11 12.91
C ARG A 33 6.00 -9.37 12.55
N ALA A 34 6.22 -9.08 11.28
CA ALA A 34 7.17 -8.06 10.87
C ALA A 34 6.33 -6.81 10.60
N GLN A 35 6.15 -5.99 11.63
CA GLN A 35 5.48 -4.70 11.57
C GLN A 35 5.94 -3.92 10.33
N CYS A 36 5.10 -3.08 9.72
CA CYS A 36 5.47 -2.31 8.53
C CYS A 36 6.59 -1.29 8.77
N VAL A 37 7.03 -1.16 10.03
CA VAL A 37 7.96 -0.17 10.54
C VAL A 37 9.10 -0.83 11.31
N GLU A 38 10.27 -0.20 11.21
CA GLU A 38 11.47 -0.52 11.99
C GLU A 38 11.18 -0.43 13.49
N PHE A 39 11.96 -1.12 14.33
CA PHE A 39 11.66 -1.27 15.76
C PHE A 39 11.50 0.08 16.47
N SER A 40 12.30 1.08 16.09
CA SER A 40 12.25 2.44 16.64
C SER A 40 10.94 3.18 16.35
N ASP A 41 10.33 2.92 15.20
CA ASP A 41 9.04 3.49 14.79
C ASP A 41 7.84 2.65 15.24
N ARG A 42 8.04 1.52 15.93
CA ARG A 42 6.90 0.69 16.41
C ARG A 42 6.23 1.34 17.60
N ALA A 43 4.90 1.35 17.59
CA ALA A 43 4.15 1.64 18.80
C ALA A 43 4.29 0.50 19.81
N SER A 44 4.33 0.84 21.09
CA SER A 44 4.34 -0.18 22.15
C SER A 44 3.02 -0.96 22.15
N GLN A 45 3.06 -2.22 22.61
CA GLN A 45 1.83 -3.02 22.73
C GLN A 45 0.82 -2.39 23.69
N LEU A 46 1.31 -1.70 24.74
CA LEU A 46 0.49 -0.98 25.70
C LEU A 46 -0.26 0.19 25.04
N GLU A 47 0.40 0.97 24.18
CA GLU A 47 -0.23 2.07 23.45
C GLU A 47 -1.27 1.57 22.45
N LEU A 48 -1.00 0.46 21.76
CA LEU A 48 -1.96 -0.16 20.85
C LEU A 48 -3.20 -0.67 21.60
N ASP A 49 -3.01 -1.37 22.73
CA ASP A 49 -4.12 -1.86 23.55
C ASP A 49 -4.96 -0.71 24.12
N THR A 50 -4.30 0.35 24.60
CA THR A 50 -4.98 1.56 25.08
C THR A 50 -5.78 2.24 23.97
N PHE A 51 -5.21 2.33 22.75
CA PHE A 51 -5.92 2.87 21.60
C PHE A 51 -7.12 2.02 21.19
N VAL A 52 -6.99 0.69 21.21
CA VAL A 52 -8.10 -0.22 20.89
C VAL A 52 -9.22 -0.11 21.92
N LYS A 53 -8.89 0.03 23.21
CA LYS A 53 -9.86 0.22 24.30
C LYS A 53 -10.57 1.56 24.24
N SER A 54 -9.83 2.63 23.96
CA SER A 54 -10.34 4.01 24.02
C SER A 54 -9.82 4.85 22.85
N PRO A 55 -10.30 4.61 21.61
CA PRO A 55 -9.79 5.29 20.42
C PRO A 55 -10.06 6.81 20.50
N SER A 56 -11.23 7.22 20.99
CA SER A 56 -11.63 8.63 21.12
C SER A 56 -10.74 9.46 22.05
N SER A 57 -10.10 8.83 23.05
CA SER A 57 -9.17 9.52 23.95
C SER A 57 -7.96 10.11 23.20
N LEU A 58 -7.57 9.50 22.08
CA LEU A 58 -6.52 10.03 21.21
C LEU A 58 -6.94 11.35 20.57
N LEU A 59 -8.19 11.46 20.10
CA LEU A 59 -8.71 12.72 19.55
C LEU A 59 -8.80 13.79 20.62
N GLU A 60 -9.29 13.44 21.82
CA GLU A 60 -9.40 14.42 22.90
C GLU A 60 -8.06 15.03 23.28
N ARG A 61 -7.01 14.18 23.33
CA ARG A 61 -5.64 14.57 23.68
C ARG A 61 -4.96 15.36 22.55
N LEU A 62 -5.18 14.97 21.29
CA LEU A 62 -4.51 15.54 20.12
C LEU A 62 -5.42 16.46 19.30
N ARG A 63 -6.51 16.97 19.89
CA ARG A 63 -7.48 17.84 19.19
C ARG A 63 -6.86 19.12 18.64
N ASN A 64 -5.76 19.58 19.24
CA ASN A 64 -5.05 20.79 18.83
C ASN A 64 -3.86 20.49 17.91
N ASP A 65 -3.32 19.28 17.94
CA ASP A 65 -2.11 18.88 17.21
C ASP A 65 -2.44 17.86 16.10
N LYS A 66 -2.97 18.33 14.97
CA LYS A 66 -3.38 17.47 13.84
C LYS A 66 -2.21 16.67 13.24
N GLU A 67 -1.03 17.27 13.17
CA GLU A 67 0.17 16.60 12.69
C GLU A 67 0.60 15.45 13.61
N LYS A 68 0.51 15.64 14.93
CA LYS A 68 0.79 14.56 15.89
C LYS A 68 -0.28 13.47 15.78
N LEU A 69 -1.56 13.83 15.68
CA LEU A 69 -2.63 12.86 15.47
C LEU A 69 -2.36 12.01 14.23
N ARG A 70 -2.00 12.65 13.11
CA ARG A 70 -1.65 11.98 11.87
C ARG A 70 -0.48 11.03 12.04
N TYR A 71 0.61 11.49 12.66
CA TYR A 71 1.80 10.67 12.87
C TYR A 71 1.54 9.48 13.79
N TRP A 72 0.90 9.70 14.94
CA TRP A 72 0.57 8.63 15.91
C TRP A 72 -0.37 7.59 15.31
N LEU A 73 -1.42 8.05 14.62
CA LEU A 73 -2.38 7.14 14.00
C LEU A 73 -1.72 6.33 12.87
N ALA A 74 -0.88 6.98 12.06
CA ALA A 74 -0.10 6.28 11.04
C ALA A 74 0.83 5.23 11.66
N ARG A 75 1.48 5.57 12.80
CA ARG A 75 2.34 4.66 13.57
C ARG A 75 1.57 3.45 14.07
N TYR A 76 0.38 3.64 14.65
CA TYR A 76 -0.45 2.55 15.16
C TYR A 76 -0.89 1.59 14.05
N VAL A 77 -1.39 2.14 12.94
CA VAL A 77 -1.86 1.35 11.80
C VAL A 77 -0.70 0.63 11.11
N ALA A 78 0.46 1.28 10.94
CA ALA A 78 1.65 0.66 10.36
C ALA A 78 2.27 -0.41 11.29
N THR A 79 2.13 -0.27 12.60
CA THR A 79 2.59 -1.28 13.57
C THR A 79 1.70 -2.52 13.54
N ASN A 80 0.38 -2.33 13.51
CA ASN A 80 -0.57 -3.44 13.45
C ASN A 80 -1.85 -3.05 12.67
N PRO A 81 -2.10 -3.62 11.47
CA PRO A 81 -3.30 -3.33 10.69
C PRO A 81 -4.59 -3.88 11.32
N SER A 82 -4.51 -4.63 12.42
CA SER A 82 -5.69 -5.12 13.15
C SER A 82 -6.42 -4.02 13.93
N VAL A 83 -5.84 -2.82 14.06
CA VAL A 83 -6.47 -1.68 14.75
C VAL A 83 -7.45 -0.89 13.87
N LEU A 84 -7.56 -1.23 12.58
CA LEU A 84 -8.46 -0.55 11.63
C LEU A 84 -9.93 -0.46 12.10
N PRO A 85 -10.53 -1.48 12.75
CA PRO A 85 -11.88 -1.36 13.31
C PRO A 85 -11.99 -0.27 14.39
N SER A 86 -10.95 -0.10 15.23
CA SER A 86 -10.89 0.98 16.21
C SER A 86 -10.76 2.34 15.52
N VAL A 87 -10.05 2.43 14.40
CA VAL A 87 -10.01 3.65 13.56
C VAL A 87 -11.38 3.96 12.95
N GLN A 88 -12.17 2.96 12.57
CA GLN A 88 -13.54 3.19 12.09
C GLN A 88 -14.41 3.82 13.20
N THR A 89 -14.29 3.29 14.42
CA THR A 89 -14.97 3.87 15.60
C THR A 89 -14.50 5.31 15.83
N LEU A 90 -13.19 5.57 15.72
CA LEU A 90 -12.62 6.91 15.80
C LEU A 90 -13.21 7.87 14.77
N ILE A 91 -13.35 7.44 13.51
CA ILE A 91 -13.91 8.24 12.42
C ILE A 91 -15.37 8.60 12.71
N SER A 92 -16.14 7.66 13.25
CA SER A 92 -17.55 7.91 13.60
C SER A 92 -17.70 8.93 14.73
N ALA A 93 -16.73 8.99 15.65
CA ALA A 93 -16.71 9.93 16.78
C ALA A 93 -16.03 11.27 16.47
N SER A 94 -15.42 11.43 15.29
CA SER A 94 -14.59 12.59 14.97
C SER A 94 -15.31 13.65 14.12
N ALA A 95 -14.84 14.89 14.22
CA ALA A 95 -15.30 16.00 13.39
C ALA A 95 -14.72 15.92 11.97
N SER A 96 -15.33 16.61 11.00
CA SER A 96 -14.90 16.59 9.59
C SER A 96 -13.42 16.94 9.39
N ALA A 97 -12.90 17.92 10.13
CA ALA A 97 -11.48 18.30 10.10
C ALA A 97 -10.55 17.16 10.55
N ASP A 98 -10.94 16.42 11.58
CA ASP A 98 -10.18 15.27 12.09
C ASP A 98 -10.21 14.10 11.10
N ARG A 99 -11.34 13.89 10.42
CA ARG A 99 -11.49 12.83 9.40
C ARG A 99 -10.52 13.00 8.24
N SER A 100 -10.29 14.24 7.81
CA SER A 100 -9.25 14.53 6.81
C SER A 100 -7.85 14.17 7.31
N SER A 101 -7.48 14.58 8.53
CA SER A 101 -6.20 14.20 9.14
C SER A 101 -6.05 12.68 9.33
N ILE A 102 -7.14 11.99 9.67
CA ILE A 102 -7.20 10.53 9.78
C ILE A 102 -6.95 9.89 8.39
N GLY A 103 -7.58 10.40 7.33
CA GLY A 103 -7.32 9.96 5.96
C GLY A 103 -5.85 10.11 5.56
N ALA A 104 -5.26 11.25 5.86
CA ALA A 104 -3.85 11.53 5.61
C ALA A 104 -2.90 10.58 6.40
N ALA A 105 -3.32 10.17 7.60
CA ALA A 105 -2.61 9.19 8.42
C ALA A 105 -2.64 7.79 7.80
N LEU A 106 -3.80 7.37 7.29
CA LEU A 106 -3.98 6.08 6.62
C LEU A 106 -3.10 5.99 5.37
N ARG A 107 -2.99 7.07 4.60
CA ARG A 107 -2.10 7.11 3.43
C ARG A 107 -0.63 7.00 3.82
N LEU A 108 -0.23 7.68 4.89
CA LEU A 108 1.14 7.59 5.42
C LEU A 108 1.45 6.17 5.93
N ALA A 109 0.50 5.52 6.62
CA ALA A 109 0.65 4.14 7.06
C ALA A 109 0.77 3.18 5.87
N GLU A 110 -0.06 3.35 4.84
CA GLU A 110 0.02 2.56 3.62
C GLU A 110 1.39 2.71 2.96
N ALA A 111 1.87 3.95 2.77
CA ALA A 111 3.18 4.22 2.15
C ALA A 111 4.32 3.51 2.89
N ARG A 112 4.29 3.49 4.23
CA ARG A 112 5.25 2.75 5.07
C ARG A 112 5.13 1.23 4.88
N CYS A 113 3.92 0.72 4.71
CA CYS A 113 3.66 -0.70 4.50
C CYS A 113 3.95 -1.20 3.08
N THR A 114 3.93 -0.36 2.04
CA THR A 114 4.00 -0.81 0.64
C THR A 114 5.24 -1.65 0.33
N SER A 115 6.40 -1.25 0.85
CA SER A 115 7.68 -1.94 0.59
C SER A 115 7.86 -3.21 1.44
N THR A 116 7.39 -3.19 2.68
CA THR A 116 7.65 -4.26 3.67
C THR A 116 6.54 -5.30 3.75
N LYS A 117 5.28 -4.86 3.59
CA LYS A 117 4.05 -5.68 3.67
C LYS A 117 2.97 -5.14 2.73
N PRO A 118 3.02 -5.50 1.42
CA PRO A 118 1.99 -5.10 0.48
C PRO A 118 0.59 -5.60 0.86
N ASP A 119 0.47 -6.71 1.59
CA ASP A 119 -0.80 -7.18 2.15
C ASP A 119 -1.42 -6.21 3.16
N ALA A 120 -0.61 -5.62 4.04
CA ALA A 120 -1.08 -4.62 4.99
C ALA A 120 -1.49 -3.33 4.27
N ALA A 121 -0.69 -2.89 3.28
CA ALA A 121 -1.01 -1.75 2.44
C ALA A 121 -2.34 -1.96 1.69
N ARG A 122 -2.59 -3.15 1.14
CA ARG A 122 -3.88 -3.51 0.51
C ARG A 122 -5.04 -3.39 1.50
N LYS A 123 -4.92 -3.95 2.72
CA LYS A 123 -5.96 -3.84 3.75
C LYS A 123 -6.30 -2.40 4.11
N ILE A 124 -5.29 -1.51 4.18
CA ILE A 124 -5.50 -0.09 4.47
C ILE A 124 -6.26 0.59 3.31
N ARG A 125 -5.85 0.34 2.07
CA ARG A 125 -6.54 0.85 0.86
C ARG A 125 -8.00 0.41 0.83
N ASP A 126 -8.24 -0.90 1.01
CA ASP A 126 -9.59 -1.47 1.02
C ASP A 126 -10.44 -0.90 2.15
N PHE A 127 -9.83 -0.62 3.32
CA PHE A 127 -10.52 0.00 4.45
C PHE A 127 -10.98 1.42 4.12
N VAL A 128 -10.11 2.26 3.55
CA VAL A 128 -10.46 3.63 3.14
C VAL A 128 -11.57 3.61 2.09
N GLN A 129 -11.51 2.69 1.13
CA GLN A 129 -12.56 2.52 0.13
C GLN A 129 -13.90 2.09 0.75
N ARG A 130 -13.87 1.19 1.75
CA ARG A 130 -15.07 0.68 2.44
C ARG A 130 -15.77 1.69 3.35
N ILE A 131 -15.03 2.61 3.98
CA ILE A 131 -15.63 3.60 4.89
C ILE A 131 -16.57 4.55 4.14
N GLY A 132 -16.24 4.93 2.91
CA GLY A 132 -17.06 5.83 2.09
C GLY A 132 -17.18 7.27 2.62
N ASP A 133 -16.41 7.68 3.62
CA ASP A 133 -16.42 9.05 4.15
C ASP A 133 -15.58 9.97 3.24
N LEU A 134 -16.23 10.99 2.68
CA LEU A 134 -15.62 11.91 1.73
C LEU A 134 -14.43 12.70 2.33
N ASN A 135 -14.47 13.04 3.62
CA ASN A 135 -13.38 13.77 4.27
C ASN A 135 -12.15 12.87 4.45
N VAL A 136 -12.38 11.61 4.84
CA VAL A 136 -11.30 10.62 4.95
C VAL A 136 -10.68 10.35 3.58
N GLN A 137 -11.50 10.19 2.53
CA GLN A 137 -11.01 9.99 1.17
C GLN A 137 -10.24 11.21 0.65
N ALA A 138 -10.73 12.42 0.89
CA ALA A 138 -10.04 13.65 0.51
C ALA A 138 -8.67 13.76 1.17
N GLY A 139 -8.59 13.52 2.48
CA GLY A 139 -7.31 13.53 3.21
C GLY A 139 -6.36 12.41 2.79
N TYR A 140 -6.89 11.23 2.47
CA TYR A 140 -6.11 10.09 1.99
C TYR A 140 -5.50 10.32 0.60
N SER A 141 -6.29 10.86 -0.34
CA SER A 141 -5.82 11.18 -1.69
C SER A 141 -4.84 12.35 -1.69
N GLY A 142 -5.14 13.43 -0.92
CA GLY A 142 -4.26 14.60 -0.83
C GLY A 142 -2.88 14.26 -0.28
N ALA A 143 -2.81 13.45 0.77
CA ALA A 143 -1.54 12.98 1.34
C ALA A 143 -0.75 12.03 0.42
N GLY A 144 -1.38 11.51 -0.65
CA GLY A 144 -0.77 10.59 -1.59
C GLY A 144 0.03 11.28 -2.69
N GLU A 145 -0.31 12.53 -2.98
CA GLU A 145 0.33 13.35 -4.01
C GLU A 145 1.73 13.80 -3.56
N ASP A 146 1.87 14.15 -2.27
CA ASP A 146 3.14 14.58 -1.66
C ASP A 146 4.19 13.45 -1.58
N GLY A 147 3.75 12.18 -1.62
CA GLY A 147 4.62 10.99 -1.56
C GLY A 147 4.99 10.40 -2.92
N SER A 148 4.42 10.92 -4.01
CA SER A 148 4.68 10.49 -5.40
C SER A 148 5.45 11.53 -6.21
N GLY A 149 6.19 12.42 -5.53
CA GLY A 149 7.14 13.38 -6.12
C GLY A 149 8.41 12.76 -6.74
N VAL A 150 8.45 11.44 -6.96
CA VAL A 150 9.35 10.82 -7.93
C VAL A 150 8.51 9.95 -8.85
N GLN A 151 8.31 10.48 -10.05
CA GLN A 151 7.67 9.93 -11.25
C GLN A 151 6.17 10.16 -11.45
N ALA A 152 5.96 11.05 -12.44
CA ALA A 152 5.00 10.97 -13.53
C ALA A 152 3.94 12.08 -13.55
N GLN A 153 4.44 13.28 -13.86
CA GLN A 153 3.75 14.26 -14.69
C GLN A 153 3.30 13.63 -16.01
N SER A 154 1.98 13.56 -16.26
CA SER A 154 1.30 13.77 -17.55
C SER A 154 0.05 12.91 -17.70
N GLN A 155 -1.12 13.53 -17.51
CA GLN A 155 -2.25 13.25 -18.41
C GLN A 155 -2.65 14.56 -19.07
N ILE A 156 -2.07 14.77 -20.25
CA ILE A 156 -2.48 15.79 -21.21
C ILE A 156 -3.74 15.30 -21.90
N LYS A 157 -4.78 16.11 -21.82
CA LYS A 157 -6.03 15.99 -22.56
C LYS A 157 -5.84 16.54 -23.98
N THR A 158 -5.89 15.64 -24.97
CA THR A 158 -6.27 15.82 -26.41
C THR A 158 -5.59 16.89 -27.31
N SER A 159 -5.04 16.39 -28.43
CA SER A 159 -4.45 16.96 -29.67
C SER A 159 -5.18 18.15 -30.36
N PRO A 160 -4.67 18.80 -31.46
CA PRO A 160 -3.52 18.48 -32.34
C PRO A 160 -2.52 19.62 -32.70
N GLN A 161 -1.36 19.20 -33.21
CA GLN A 161 -0.22 19.92 -33.85
C GLN A 161 -0.60 20.86 -35.04
N PRO A 162 0.33 21.56 -35.74
CA PRO A 162 1.79 21.76 -35.53
C PRO A 162 2.29 23.22 -35.75
N GLY A 163 3.54 23.54 -35.36
CA GLY A 163 4.21 24.72 -35.94
C GLY A 163 5.45 25.23 -35.19
N ARG A 164 6.62 24.93 -35.77
CA ARG A 164 7.88 25.71 -35.78
C ARG A 164 7.97 26.97 -34.90
N GLY A 165 9.04 27.02 -34.11
CA GLY A 165 9.91 28.21 -34.05
C GLY A 165 9.96 28.92 -32.71
N GLY A 166 11.13 28.80 -32.06
CA GLY A 166 11.84 29.96 -31.53
C GLY A 166 11.27 30.66 -30.28
N ALA A 167 11.84 30.26 -29.14
CA ALA A 167 12.32 31.16 -28.10
C ALA A 167 11.32 32.15 -27.48
N LEU A 168 10.80 31.78 -26.31
CA LEU A 168 10.81 32.64 -25.13
C LEU A 168 10.40 31.80 -23.93
N LEU A 169 11.34 31.53 -23.03
CA LEU A 169 11.22 31.65 -21.56
C LEU A 169 12.46 31.02 -20.92
N GLU A 170 13.45 31.89 -20.77
CA GLU A 170 14.59 31.86 -19.87
C GLU A 170 14.26 31.24 -18.49
N GLY A 171 15.17 30.42 -17.94
CA GLY A 171 15.08 29.93 -16.56
C GLY A 171 15.71 28.55 -16.27
N GLU A 172 16.70 28.10 -17.04
CA GLU A 172 17.42 26.83 -16.84
C GLU A 172 18.46 26.95 -15.71
N TRP A 173 18.19 26.36 -14.54
CA TRP A 173 19.19 26.15 -13.48
C TRP A 173 20.31 25.23 -13.99
N ARG A 174 21.35 25.82 -14.59
CA ARG A 174 22.58 25.14 -15.00
C ARG A 174 23.37 24.70 -13.77
N THR A 175 23.24 23.44 -13.36
CA THR A 175 24.27 22.77 -12.58
C THR A 175 24.81 21.59 -13.36
N LYS A 176 25.90 21.84 -14.11
CA LYS A 176 26.76 20.79 -14.64
C LYS A 176 27.41 20.08 -13.45
N LEU A 177 26.84 18.96 -13.02
CA LEU A 177 27.44 18.08 -12.01
C LEU A 177 28.73 17.48 -12.59
N ALA A 178 29.87 18.10 -12.26
CA ALA A 178 31.19 17.56 -12.60
C ALA A 178 31.39 16.24 -11.86
N ASN A 179 31.72 15.18 -12.61
CA ASN A 179 31.94 13.83 -12.09
C ASN A 179 33.22 13.78 -11.22
N PRO A 180 33.14 13.54 -9.90
CA PRO A 180 34.24 13.79 -8.95
C PRO A 180 35.27 12.65 -8.85
N PHE A 181 35.15 11.57 -9.63
CA PHE A 181 36.01 10.39 -9.51
C PHE A 181 36.94 10.15 -10.71
N LYS A 182 37.49 11.22 -11.32
CA LYS A 182 38.57 11.04 -12.31
C LYS A 182 39.91 10.86 -11.58
N PRO A 183 40.67 9.76 -11.79
CA PRO A 183 41.98 9.60 -11.19
C PRO A 183 42.97 10.62 -11.79
N VAL A 184 43.72 11.29 -10.91
CA VAL A 184 44.77 12.25 -11.26
C VAL A 184 46.05 11.49 -11.62
N PRO A 185 46.70 11.77 -12.77
CA PRO A 185 47.97 11.13 -13.12
C PRO A 185 49.13 11.74 -12.33
N LEU A 186 49.98 10.88 -11.77
CA LEU A 186 51.23 11.24 -11.11
C LEU A 186 52.32 11.56 -12.16
N PRO A 187 53.16 12.59 -11.95
CA PRO A 187 54.25 12.92 -12.86
C PRO A 187 55.47 11.99 -12.67
N ASN A 188 56.14 11.65 -13.79
CA ASN A 188 57.50 11.08 -13.83
C ASN A 188 58.55 12.17 -13.63
#